data_AF-A0A962EKF9-F1
#
_entry.id   AF-A0A962EKF9-F1
#
_cell.length_a   1.000
_cell.length_b   1.000
_cell.length_c   1.000
_cell.angle_alpha   90.00
_cell.angle_beta   90.00
_cell.angle_gamma   90.00
#
_symmetry.space_group_name_H-M   'P 1'
#
loop_
_entity.id
_entity.type
_entity.pdbx_description
1 polymer ?
#
loop_
_entity_poly.entity_id
_entity_poly.type
_entity_poly.pdbx_seq_one_letter_code
_entity_poly.pdbx_strand_id
1 'polypeptide(L)'
;TFSNAKNREQVLDIQRDHQVLIDASMRLLDKNGTLYFSSNFRKFKLDKALVERYDIENITKSTLDPDFSRQVPIHHCWKITHKQDKQS
;
A
#
# COMPACT_ATOMS: atom_id res chain seq x y z
N THR A 1 2.91 -10.10 -12.67
CA THR A 1 2.64 -11.40 -12.04
C THR A 1 1.41 -11.28 -11.18
N PHE A 2 0.29 -11.86 -11.61
CA PHE A 2 -0.96 -11.92 -10.85
C PHE A 2 -0.98 -13.25 -10.08
N SER A 3 -1.15 -13.19 -8.77
CA SER A 3 -1.31 -14.38 -7.94
C SER A 3 -2.71 -14.95 -8.16
N ASN A 4 -2.76 -16.19 -8.64
CA ASN A 4 -3.97 -17.00 -8.74
C ASN A 4 -4.62 -17.14 -7.34
N ALA A 5 -5.76 -16.50 -7.12
CA ALA A 5 -6.71 -16.89 -6.09
C ALA A 5 -8.00 -17.37 -6.78
N LYS A 6 -7.98 -18.61 -7.24
CA LYS A 6 -9.19 -19.39 -7.55
C LYS A 6 -9.92 -19.68 -6.23
N ASN A 7 -10.75 -18.73 -5.77
CA ASN A 7 -11.94 -18.92 -4.89
C ASN A 7 -12.26 -17.60 -4.16
N ARG A 8 -13.33 -16.92 -4.57
CA ARG A 8 -14.46 -16.48 -3.73
C ARG A 8 -15.33 -15.44 -4.45
N GLU A 9 -16.63 -15.63 -4.34
CA GLU A 9 -17.73 -14.86 -4.95
C GLU A 9 -17.92 -13.44 -4.39
N GLN A 10 -16.84 -12.71 -4.10
CA GLN A 10 -16.90 -11.28 -3.82
C GLN A 10 -15.83 -10.59 -4.65
N VAL A 11 -16.26 -9.68 -5.53
CA VAL A 11 -15.35 -8.83 -6.30
C VAL A 11 -14.52 -8.04 -5.29
N LEU A 12 -13.23 -8.39 -5.17
CA LEU A 12 -12.27 -7.67 -4.34
C LEU A 12 -12.05 -6.30 -4.98
N ASP A 13 -12.63 -5.26 -4.38
CA ASP A 13 -12.47 -3.90 -4.84
C ASP A 13 -11.31 -3.28 -4.07
N ILE A 14 -10.15 -3.21 -4.70
CA ILE A 14 -8.93 -2.67 -4.08
C ILE A 14 -9.11 -1.22 -3.60
N GLN A 15 -10.00 -0.42 -4.19
CA GLN A 15 -10.24 0.93 -3.72
C GLN A 15 -11.15 1.00 -2.49
N ARG A 16 -12.00 -0.01 -2.27
CA ARG A 16 -12.87 -0.08 -1.09
C ARG A 16 -12.23 -0.87 0.05
N ASP A 17 -11.55 -1.96 -0.30
CA ASP A 17 -11.14 -2.99 0.63
C ASP A 17 -9.68 -2.84 1.09
N HIS A 18 -8.89 -1.91 0.50
CA HIS A 18 -7.47 -1.71 0.85
C HIS A 18 -7.25 -1.39 2.31
N GLN A 19 -8.15 -0.63 2.96
CA GLN A 19 -8.00 -0.30 4.37
C GLN A 19 -7.96 -1.57 5.22
N VAL A 20 -8.93 -2.48 5.03
CA VAL A 20 -9.02 -3.72 5.79
C VAL A 20 -7.81 -4.62 5.53
N LEU A 21 -7.35 -4.68 4.27
CA LEU A 21 -6.18 -5.47 3.88
C LEU A 21 -4.89 -4.95 4.52
N ILE A 22 -4.67 -3.64 4.51
CA ILE A 22 -3.50 -3.00 5.11
C ILE A 22 -3.55 -3.17 6.62
N ASP A 23 -4.68 -2.89 7.27
CA ASP A 23 -4.85 -3.06 8.72
C ASP A 23 -4.59 -4.51 9.14
N ALA A 24 -5.12 -5.49 8.38
CA ALA A 24 -4.90 -6.91 8.66
C ALA A 24 -3.42 -7.30 8.53
N SER A 25 -2.73 -6.78 7.52
CA SER A 25 -1.31 -7.04 7.29
C SER A 25 -0.45 -6.39 8.38
N MET A 26 -0.74 -5.14 8.73
CA MET A 26 -0.03 -4.39 9.78
C MET A 26 -0.18 -5.03 11.16
N ARG A 27 -1.34 -5.65 11.47
CA ARG A 27 -1.53 -6.41 12.72
C ARG A 27 -0.63 -7.65 12.82
N LEU A 28 -0.19 -8.20 11.71
CA LEU A 28 0.70 -9.37 11.67
C LEU A 28 2.18 -8.98 11.67
N LEU A 29 2.49 -7.70 11.42
CA LEU A 29 3.84 -7.19 11.40
C LEU A 29 4.27 -6.74 12.79
N ASP A 30 5.51 -7.06 13.15
CA ASP A 30 6.17 -6.51 14.33
C ASP A 30 6.21 -4.98 14.29
N LYS A 31 6.43 -4.34 15.45
CA LYS A 31 6.50 -2.88 15.58
C LYS A 31 7.51 -2.22 14.65
N ASN A 32 8.57 -2.92 14.29
CA ASN A 32 9.61 -2.46 13.35
C ASN A 32 9.43 -3.01 11.92
N GLY A 33 8.36 -3.77 11.70
CA GLY A 33 8.00 -4.34 10.40
C GLY A 33 7.61 -3.26 9.41
N THR A 34 7.88 -3.53 8.13
CA THR A 34 7.54 -2.66 7.01
C THR A 34 6.63 -3.42 6.04
N LEU A 35 5.46 -2.85 5.76
CA LEU A 35 4.57 -3.30 4.71
C LEU A 35 4.82 -2.49 3.44
N TYR A 36 5.14 -3.17 2.35
CA TYR A 36 5.12 -2.56 1.02
C TYR A 36 3.80 -2.88 0.34
N PHE A 37 3.00 -1.85 0.06
CA PHE A 37 1.72 -1.98 -0.64
C PHE A 37 1.84 -1.37 -2.03
N SER A 38 1.53 -2.14 -3.07
CA SER A 38 1.50 -1.65 -4.45
C SER A 38 0.19 -2.00 -5.14
N SER A 39 -0.28 -1.09 -5.99
CA SER A 39 -1.52 -1.26 -6.74
C SER A 39 -1.39 -0.68 -8.15
N ASN A 40 -1.83 -1.46 -9.14
CA ASN A 40 -1.86 -1.02 -10.55
C ASN A 40 -3.15 -0.24 -10.89
N PHE A 41 -3.99 0.04 -9.90
CA PHE A 41 -5.23 0.79 -10.11
C PHE A 41 -4.90 2.27 -10.30
N ARG A 42 -5.01 2.78 -11.53
CA ARG A 42 -4.58 4.14 -11.91
C ARG A 42 -5.22 5.25 -11.06
N LYS A 43 -6.48 5.09 -10.68
CA LYS A 43 -7.23 6.05 -9.87
C LYS A 43 -7.17 5.76 -8.36
N PHE A 44 -6.28 4.85 -7.93
CA PHE A 44 -6.18 4.48 -6.54
C PHE A 44 -5.93 5.70 -5.66
N LYS A 45 -6.69 5.79 -4.58
CA LYS A 45 -6.50 6.75 -3.51
C LYS A 45 -6.41 5.98 -2.21
N LEU A 46 -5.30 6.18 -1.51
CA LEU A 46 -5.13 5.63 -0.17
C LEU A 46 -6.13 6.29 0.78
N ASP A 47 -6.68 5.52 1.72
CA ASP A 47 -7.60 6.06 2.72
C ASP A 47 -6.82 6.97 3.68
N LYS A 48 -7.38 8.14 3.99
CA LYS A 48 -6.79 9.07 4.95
C LYS A 48 -6.71 8.49 6.36
N ALA A 49 -7.66 7.63 6.73
CA ALA A 49 -7.67 6.94 8.01
C ALA A 49 -6.41 6.07 8.22
N LEU A 50 -5.80 5.55 7.15
CA LEU A 50 -4.53 4.81 7.24
C LEU A 50 -3.36 5.74 7.54
N VAL A 51 -3.34 6.94 6.95
CA VAL A 51 -2.30 7.96 7.18
C VAL A 51 -2.34 8.47 8.61
N GLU A 52 -3.53 8.49 9.22
CA GLU A 52 -3.69 8.84 10.64
C GLU A 52 -3.17 7.73 11.58
N ARG A 53 -3.24 6.46 11.17
CA ARG A 53 -2.86 5.30 12.00
C ARG A 53 -1.41 4.89 11.84
N TYR A 54 -0.87 4.97 10.62
CA TYR A 54 0.45 4.45 10.26
C TYR A 54 1.33 5.55 9.68
N ASP A 55 2.64 5.31 9.68
CA ASP A 55 3.57 6.12 8.91
C ASP A 55 3.58 5.59 7.47
N ILE A 56 3.20 6.45 6.52
CA ILE A 56 3.02 6.07 5.13
C ILE A 56 3.85 6.98 4.23
N GLU A 57 4.75 6.36 3.47
CA GLU A 57 5.62 7.02 2.52
C GLU A 57 5.23 6.58 1.10
N ASN A 58 4.97 7.55 0.21
CA ASN A 58 4.75 7.25 -1.20
C ASN A 58 6.09 7.07 -1.91
N ILE A 59 6.42 5.81 -2.23
CA ILE A 59 7.67 5.44 -2.91
C ILE A 59 7.47 5.21 -4.41
N THR A 60 6.28 5.51 -4.96
CA THR A 60 5.95 5.32 -6.37
C THR A 60 6.97 5.97 -7.30
N LYS A 61 7.46 7.17 -6.95
CA LYS A 61 8.48 7.87 -7.75
C LYS A 61 9.85 7.22 -7.68
N SER A 62 10.19 6.63 -6.53
CA SER A 62 11.48 5.96 -6.31
C SER A 62 11.53 4.58 -6.96
N THR A 63 10.38 3.99 -7.26
CA THR A 63 10.27 2.72 -8.01
C THR A 63 10.13 2.91 -9.52
N LEU A 64 10.17 4.15 -10.01
CA LEU A 64 10.20 4.46 -11.43
C LEU A 64 11.64 4.78 -11.84
N ASP A 65 12.17 4.05 -12.82
CA ASP A 65 13.46 4.36 -13.43
C ASP A 65 13.45 5.80 -14.00
N PRO A 66 14.56 6.57 -13.91
CA PRO A 66 14.62 7.94 -14.42
C PRO A 66 14.23 8.04 -15.90
N ASP A 67 14.48 6.99 -16.68
CA ASP A 67 14.11 6.91 -18.11
C ASP A 67 12.59 6.85 -18.35
N PHE A 68 11.79 6.40 -17.38
CA PHE A 68 10.33 6.31 -17.49
C PHE A 68 9.59 7.47 -16.79
N SER A 69 10.33 8.45 -16.28
CA SER A 69 9.79 9.65 -15.59
C SER A 69 8.83 10.51 -16.43
N ARG A 70 8.82 10.31 -17.76
CA ARG A 70 7.93 11.00 -18.70
C ARG A 70 6.55 10.34 -18.86
N GLN A 71 6.36 9.11 -18.37
CA GLN A 71 5.09 8.39 -18.47
C GLN A 71 4.37 8.39 -17.11
N VAL A 72 3.05 8.56 -17.14
CA VAL A 72 2.20 8.50 -15.93
C VAL A 72 2.45 7.16 -15.22
N PRO A 73 2.71 7.16 -13.90
CA PRO A 73 2.99 5.93 -13.15
C PRO A 73 1.92 4.87 -13.42
N ILE A 74 2.36 3.71 -13.90
CA ILE A 74 1.47 2.58 -14.25
C ILE A 74 0.90 1.92 -12.98
N HIS A 75 1.55 2.18 -11.84
CA HIS A 75 1.20 1.66 -10.53
C HIS A 75 1.48 2.72 -9.47
N HIS A 76 0.89 2.53 -8.31
CA HIS A 76 1.19 3.26 -7.09
C HIS A 76 1.84 2.32 -6.08
N CYS A 77 2.80 2.83 -5.32
CA CYS A 77 3.55 2.08 -4.32
C CYS A 77 3.73 2.91 -3.05
N TRP A 78 3.47 2.28 -1.90
CA TRP A 78 3.62 2.87 -0.58
C TRP A 78 4.43 1.95 0.32
N LYS A 79 5.27 2.57 1.13
CA LYS A 79 5.89 1.95 2.29
C LYS A 79 5.08 2.36 3.52
N ILE A 80 4.62 1.39 4.27
CA ILE A 80 3.76 1.57 5.44
C ILE A 80 4.47 0.93 6.64
N THR A 81 4.64 1.69 7.71
CA THR A 81 5.25 1.23 8.96
C THR A 81 4.37 1.61 10.14
N HIS A 82 4.51 0.90 11.25
CA HIS A 82 3.90 1.36 12.50
C HIS A 82 4.49 2.73 12.85
N LYS A 83 3.65 3.60 13.44
CA LYS A 83 4.16 4.85 13.98
C LYS A 83 5.17 4.52 15.05
N GLN A 84 6.36 5.10 14.92
CA GLN A 84 7.33 4.98 16.01
C GLN A 84 6.75 5.69 17.22
N ASP A 85 6.41 4.92 18.26
CA ASP A 85 6.26 5.48 19.59
C ASP A 85 7.60 6.13 19.91
N LYS A 86 7.67 7.46 19.83
CA LYS A 86 8.77 8.23 20.39
C LYS A 86 8.71 8.04 21.91
N GLN A 87 9.21 6.91 22.38
CA GLN A 87 9.52 6.73 23.79
C GLN A 87 10.62 7.73 24.13
N SER A 88 10.28 8.62 25.07
CA SER A 88 11.15 9.62 25.69
C SER A 88 12.36 8.99 26.35
#